data_AF-A0A9P8TGF0-F1
#
_entry.id   AF-A0A9P8TGF0-F1
#
_cell.length_a   1.000
_cell.length_b   1.000
_cell.length_c   1.000
_cell.angle_alpha   90.00
_cell.angle_beta   90.00
_cell.angle_gamma   90.00
#
_symmetry.space_group_name_H-M   'P 1'
#
loop_
_entity.id
_entity.type
_entity.pdbx_description
1 polymer ?
#
loop_
_entity_poly.entity_id
_entity_poly.type
_entity_poly.pdbx_seq_one_letter_code
_entity_poly.pdbx_strand_id
1 'polypeptide(L)'
;MSLKNLTTYSRFFDDPEFQSLPWWRVVNSQGMISKRERADAVREQASLLRGEGVIVSERGGEYFVDLNKFGWFADASDDGESSDESDN
;
A
#
# COMPACT_ATOMS: atom_id res chain seq x y z
N MET A 1 -2.54 26.01 -22.94
CA MET A 1 -1.30 25.22 -23.16
C MET A 1 -1.55 23.82 -22.65
N SER A 2 -1.32 22.80 -23.49
CA SER A 2 -1.77 21.42 -23.29
C SER A 2 -0.63 20.55 -22.74
N LEU A 3 -0.82 19.96 -21.56
CA LEU A 3 0.10 19.01 -20.90
C LEU A 3 0.07 17.63 -21.60
N LYS A 4 0.53 17.55 -22.84
CA LYS A 4 0.53 16.28 -23.61
C LYS A 4 1.93 15.73 -23.95
N ASN A 5 2.99 16.40 -23.52
CA ASN A 5 4.38 15.97 -23.82
C ASN A 5 5.18 15.77 -22.53
N LEU A 6 4.82 14.75 -21.74
CA LEU A 6 5.71 14.22 -20.72
C LEU A 6 6.20 12.85 -21.16
N THR A 7 7.21 12.83 -22.03
CA THR A 7 8.10 11.69 -22.28
C THR A 7 8.79 11.19 -20.99
N THR A 8 8.65 11.94 -19.89
CA THR A 8 9.14 11.61 -18.56
C THR A 8 8.33 10.50 -17.88
N TYR A 9 7.03 10.37 -18.14
CA TYR A 9 6.18 9.40 -17.40
C TYR A 9 6.42 7.95 -17.85
N SER A 10 6.80 7.74 -19.12
CA SER A 10 7.00 6.39 -19.67
C SER A 10 8.25 5.68 -19.14
N ARG A 11 9.25 6.40 -18.61
CA ARG A 11 10.47 5.78 -18.08
C ARG A 11 10.27 5.04 -16.75
N PHE A 12 9.20 5.33 -16.02
CA PHE A 12 8.95 4.77 -14.69
C PHE A 12 8.20 3.43 -14.72
N PHE A 13 7.43 3.14 -15.78
CA PHE A 13 6.62 1.91 -15.83
C PHE A 13 7.37 0.69 -16.36
N ASP A 14 8.43 0.90 -17.14
CA ASP A 14 9.28 -0.18 -17.66
C ASP A 14 10.43 -0.54 -16.70
N ASP A 15 10.55 0.16 -15.57
CA ASP A 15 11.57 -0.11 -14.57
C ASP A 15 11.15 -1.34 -13.73
N PRO A 16 11.97 -2.41 -13.70
CA PRO A 16 11.65 -3.64 -12.99
C PRO A 16 11.48 -3.43 -11.48
N GLU A 17 12.08 -2.40 -10.89
CA GLU A 17 11.90 -2.10 -9.47
C GLU A 17 10.45 -1.72 -9.16
N PHE A 18 9.80 -0.96 -10.06
CA PHE A 18 8.40 -0.56 -9.90
C PHE A 18 7.42 -1.72 -10.05
N GLN A 19 7.75 -2.71 -10.89
CA GLN A 19 6.95 -3.92 -11.03
C GLN A 19 6.97 -4.78 -9.76
N SER A 20 8.02 -4.65 -8.95
CA SER A 20 8.18 -5.40 -7.69
C SER A 20 7.52 -4.74 -6.48
N LEU A 21 7.04 -3.51 -6.60
CA LEU A 21 6.47 -2.78 -5.46
C LEU A 21 5.16 -3.43 -4.99
N PRO A 22 5.03 -3.74 -3.68
CA PRO A 22 3.85 -4.41 -3.13
C PRO A 22 2.71 -3.43 -2.90
N TRP A 23 2.28 -2.74 -3.96
CA TRP A 23 1.24 -1.71 -3.91
C TRP A 23 -0.09 -2.23 -3.35
N TRP A 24 -0.35 -3.54 -3.47
CA TRP A 24 -1.56 -4.19 -2.95
C TRP A 24 -1.69 -4.14 -1.43
N ARG A 25 -0.61 -3.85 -0.69
CA ARG A 25 -0.63 -3.68 0.77
C ARG A 25 -1.20 -2.35 1.24
N VAL A 26 -1.39 -1.38 0.33
CA VAL A 26 -1.91 -0.06 0.67
C VAL A 26 -3.44 -0.05 0.53
N VAL A 27 -4.13 0.12 1.65
CA VAL A 27 -5.60 0.25 1.74
C VAL A 27 -5.97 1.56 2.44
N ASN A 28 -7.24 1.95 2.40
CA ASN A 28 -7.67 3.16 3.09
C ASN A 28 -7.68 2.98 4.62
N SER A 29 -7.84 4.07 5.36
CA SER A 29 -7.86 4.07 6.83
C SER A 29 -9.05 3.30 7.45
N GLN A 30 -10.08 2.99 6.67
CA GLN A 30 -11.21 2.16 7.10
C GLN A 30 -10.96 0.66 6.90
N GLY A 31 -9.78 0.28 6.39
CA GLY A 31 -9.45 -1.09 6.01
C GLY A 31 -10.11 -1.55 4.71
N MET A 32 -10.75 -0.64 3.96
CA MET A 32 -11.41 -0.95 2.70
C MET A 32 -10.44 -0.86 1.53
N ILE A 33 -10.55 -1.81 0.60
CA ILE A 33 -9.87 -1.72 -0.70
C ILE A 33 -10.58 -0.66 -1.54
N SER A 34 -9.87 0.42 -1.84
CA SER A 34 -10.40 1.56 -2.58
C SER A 34 -10.83 1.18 -4.00
N LYS A 35 -12.03 1.62 -4.40
CA LYS A 35 -12.53 1.49 -5.77
C LYS A 35 -11.63 2.27 -6.74
N ARG A 36 -11.38 1.70 -7.91
CA ARG A 36 -10.60 2.32 -8.99
C ARG A 36 -11.41 2.31 -10.28
N GLU A 37 -11.03 3.14 -11.25
CA GLU A 37 -11.72 3.22 -12.55
C GLU A 37 -11.67 1.87 -13.31
N ARG A 38 -10.59 1.10 -13.10
CA ARG A 38 -10.46 -0.25 -13.63
C ARG A 38 -11.30 -1.23 -12.79
N ALA A 39 -12.28 -1.86 -13.44
CA ALA A 39 -13.29 -2.69 -12.77
C ALA A 39 -12.75 -3.93 -12.05
N ASP A 40 -11.59 -4.46 -12.45
CA ASP A 40 -10.95 -5.65 -11.90
C ASP A 40 -9.88 -5.35 -10.82
N ALA A 41 -9.37 -4.11 -10.75
CA ALA A 41 -8.25 -3.75 -9.87
C ALA A 41 -8.53 -4.05 -8.39
N VAL A 42 -9.78 -3.90 -7.94
CA VAL A 42 -10.19 -4.22 -6.57
C VAL A 42 -10.09 -5.72 -6.30
N ARG A 43 -10.51 -6.55 -7.26
CA ARG A 43 -10.44 -8.02 -7.15
C ARG A 43 -9.01 -8.53 -7.24
N GLU A 44 -8.19 -7.91 -8.09
CA GLU A 44 -6.77 -8.18 -8.19
C GLU A 44 -6.06 -7.92 -6.85
N GLN A 45 -6.25 -6.73 -6.28
CA GLN A 45 -5.68 -6.38 -4.98
C GLN A 45 -6.15 -7.34 -3.88
N ALA A 46 -7.45 -7.68 -3.83
CA ALA A 46 -7.97 -8.66 -2.88
C ALA A 46 -7.34 -10.05 -3.04
N SER A 47 -7.04 -10.47 -4.27
CA SER A 47 -6.43 -11.76 -4.57
C SER A 47 -4.96 -11.80 -4.14
N LEU A 48 -4.21 -10.72 -4.39
CA LEU A 48 -2.81 -10.58 -3.97
C LEU A 48 -2.69 -10.60 -2.44
N LEU A 49 -3.54 -9.85 -1.73
CA LEU A 49 -3.60 -9.86 -0.26
C LEU A 49 -3.92 -11.26 0.30
N ARG A 50 -4.88 -11.97 -0.29
CA ARG A 50 -5.19 -13.36 0.08
C ARG A 50 -4.01 -14.32 -0.18
N GLY A 51 -3.27 -14.10 -1.26
CA GLY A 51 -2.04 -14.83 -1.56
C GLY A 51 -0.96 -14.66 -0.48
N GLU A 52 -0.92 -13.51 0.18
CA GLU A 52 -0.06 -13.24 1.35
C GLU A 52 -0.63 -13.74 2.68
N GLY A 53 -1.81 -14.39 2.67
CA GLY A 53 -2.48 -14.88 3.88
C GLY A 53 -3.30 -13.83 4.63
N VAL A 54 -3.51 -12.65 4.06
CA VAL A 54 -4.38 -11.62 4.63
C VAL A 54 -5.85 -12.03 4.43
N ILE A 55 -6.63 -11.97 5.50
CA ILE A 55 -8.06 -12.30 5.45
C ILE A 55 -8.82 -11.09 4.91
N VAL A 56 -9.37 -11.23 3.71
CA VAL A 56 -10.18 -10.19 3.04
C VAL A 56 -11.65 -10.61 3.04
N SER A 57 -12.47 -9.87 3.79
CA SER A 57 -13.92 -10.06 3.89
C SER A 57 -14.67 -9.26 2.82
N GLU A 58 -15.79 -9.78 2.33
CA GLU A 58 -16.64 -9.11 1.34
C GLU A 58 -17.98 -8.73 1.97
N ARG A 59 -18.39 -7.46 1.82
CA ARG A 59 -19.65 -6.92 2.34
C ARG A 59 -20.20 -5.90 1.36
N GLY A 60 -21.41 -6.11 0.86
CA GLY A 60 -22.06 -5.16 -0.06
C GLY A 60 -21.31 -4.93 -1.39
N GLY A 61 -20.50 -5.90 -1.84
CA GLY A 61 -19.66 -5.77 -3.03
C GLY A 61 -18.34 -5.01 -2.80
N GLU A 62 -18.00 -4.72 -1.55
CA GLU A 62 -16.75 -4.08 -1.14
C GLU A 62 -15.89 -5.04 -0.32
N TYR A 63 -14.56 -4.83 -0.36
CA TYR A 63 -13.59 -5.70 0.30
C TYR A 63 -12.92 -4.99 1.47
N PHE A 64 -12.82 -5.68 2.61
CA PHE A 64 -12.30 -5.14 3.86
C PHE A 64 -11.25 -6.05 4.49
N VAL A 65 -10.24 -5.42 5.09
CA VAL A 65 -9.16 -6.03 5.88
C VAL A 65 -9.25 -5.51 7.31
N ASP A 66 -9.04 -6.40 8.28
CA ASP A 66 -8.93 -6.02 9.69
C ASP A 66 -7.55 -5.41 9.97
N LEU A 67 -7.49 -4.09 10.06
CA LEU A 67 -6.25 -3.36 10.31
C LEU A 67 -5.68 -3.63 11.71
N ASN A 68 -6.47 -4.05 12.69
CA ASN A 68 -5.92 -4.41 14.00
C ASN A 68 -5.06 -5.68 13.92
N LYS A 69 -5.39 -6.57 12.96
CA LYS A 69 -4.69 -7.84 12.76
C LYS A 69 -3.55 -7.74 11.75
N PHE A 70 -3.70 -6.92 10.71
CA PHE A 70 -2.79 -6.88 9.57
C PHE A 70 -2.16 -5.50 9.31
N GLY A 71 -2.52 -4.48 10.08
CA GLY A 71 -1.99 -3.13 9.91
C GLY A 71 -0.53 -3.03 10.35
N TRP A 72 0.24 -2.27 9.59
CA TRP A 72 1.61 -1.90 9.95
C TRP A 72 1.58 -0.48 10.50
N PHE A 73 1.70 -0.36 11.82
CA PHE A 73 1.76 0.91 12.52
C PHE A 73 3.15 1.03 13.13
N ALA A 74 3.77 2.20 13.01
CA ALA A 74 5.02 2.48 13.72
C ALA A 74 4.77 2.29 15.21
N ASP A 75 5.66 1.55 15.88
CA ASP A 75 5.63 1.51 17.33
C ASP A 75 5.94 2.92 17.83
N ALA A 76 5.22 3.38 18.85
CA ALA A 76 5.43 4.70 19.44
C ALA A 76 6.74 4.80 20.24
N SER A 77 7.60 3.77 20.14
CA SER A 77 8.86 3.57 20.87
C SER A 77 10.10 3.81 20.00
N ASP A 78 9.94 4.16 18.72
CA ASP A 78 11.03 4.47 17.77
C ASP A 78 11.23 5.99 17.60
N ASP A 79 10.89 6.76 18.62
CA ASP A 79 11.46 8.07 18.87
C ASP A 79 12.92 7.86 19.28
N GLY A 80 13.81 7.81 18.29
CA GLY A 80 15.24 7.64 18.48
C GLY A 80 15.86 8.64 19.47
N GLU A 81 15.85 8.29 20.76
CA GLU A 81 16.69 8.92 21.77
C GLU A 81 18.14 8.58 21.44
N SER A 82 18.79 9.48 20.71
CA SER A 82 20.25 9.51 20.56
C SER A 82 20.85 9.55 21.96
N SER A 83 21.35 8.41 22.42
CA SER A 83 22.13 8.30 23.64
C SER A 83 23.50 8.92 23.37
N ASP A 84 23.59 10.25 23.39
CA ASP A 84 24.87 10.95 23.47
C ASP A 84 25.36 10.81 24.92
N GLU A 85 25.92 9.64 25.20
CA GLU A 85 26.63 9.29 26.43
C GLU A 85 27.85 10.19 26.62
N SER A 86 28.09 10.48 27.89
CA SER A 86 29.02 11.48 28.41
C SER A 86 30.48 11.13 28.17
N ASP A 87 31.27 12.10 27.69
CA ASP A 87 32.72 12.13 27.92
C ASP A 87 33.00 12.91 29.22
N ASN A 88 33.64 12.21 30.16
CA ASN A 88 34.01 12.62 31.51
C ASN A 88 35.16 13.62 31.57
#